data_AF-A0A7M1SNM1-F1
#
_entry.id   AF-A0A7M1SNM1-F1
#
_cell.length_a   1.000
_cell.length_b   1.000
_cell.length_c   1.000
_cell.angle_alpha   90.00
_cell.angle_beta   90.00
_cell.angle_gamma   90.00
#
_symmetry.space_group_name_H-M   'P 1'
#
loop_
_entity.id
_entity.type
_entity.pdbx_description
1 polymer ?
#
loop_
_entity_poly.entity_id
_entity_poly.type
_entity_poly.pdbx_seq_one_letter_code
_entity_poly.pdbx_strand_id
1 'polypeptide(L)'
;MTAIIESPQSAGLVAGVDAHKDAHHVVALDTQGRRIADRAFVATEHGYRELLEWLTSLGEIARVGVESTGSYAAGLTRYLLAHGVQVIEVNQPRPHTRARLGKDDSIDAEAAARKVLAGQASARPKMTTGLVESIRVLRLTRESAIKTRTQALVQLQDVLITAPAVLREQITARSGRGKATVCARLRPDLAQLDDPLHAAKFALRALARRALELEAEIGEIDTQLDALVARAVPTLTSKIAIGTQHAAQLLITAGQNIDRLKSEAAFARLCGVAPIPVSSGRTHRMRLHRGGDRQANRALHMIAVCRLRYDQRTRSYAARRAAEGLSKKDILRCLKRFIAREVFHDLIALDGL
;
A
#
# COMPACT_ATOMS: atom_id res chain seq x y z
N MET A 1 -34.70 -30.60 -17.31
CA MET A 1 -34.56 -29.53 -16.30
C MET A 1 -34.13 -28.27 -17.02
N THR A 2 -35.04 -27.31 -17.03
CA THR A 2 -34.98 -26.02 -17.72
C THR A 2 -33.76 -25.23 -17.25
N ALA A 3 -33.02 -24.70 -18.22
CA ALA A 3 -31.94 -23.76 -17.99
C ALA A 3 -32.47 -22.54 -17.23
N ILE A 4 -31.89 -22.24 -16.07
CA ILE A 4 -32.03 -20.93 -15.44
C ILE A 4 -31.07 -20.01 -16.19
N ILE A 5 -31.60 -19.35 -17.22
CA ILE A 5 -30.96 -18.21 -17.85
C ILE A 5 -31.05 -17.09 -16.82
N GLU A 6 -29.91 -16.69 -16.25
CA GLU A 6 -29.82 -15.48 -15.43
C GLU A 6 -30.39 -14.30 -16.24
N SER A 7 -31.28 -13.54 -15.59
CA SER A 7 -31.97 -12.37 -16.16
C SER A 7 -30.98 -11.39 -16.83
N PRO A 8 -31.41 -10.68 -17.90
CA PRO A 8 -30.52 -9.76 -18.61
C PRO A 8 -29.95 -8.71 -17.65
N GLN A 9 -28.64 -8.52 -17.71
CA GLN A 9 -27.92 -7.44 -17.04
C GLN A 9 -28.67 -6.11 -17.27
N SER A 10 -28.94 -5.38 -16.19
CA SER A 10 -29.66 -4.09 -16.23
C SER A 10 -29.12 -3.19 -17.35
N ALA A 11 -30.02 -2.74 -18.22
CA ALA A 11 -29.75 -1.94 -19.42
C ALA A 11 -29.38 -0.48 -19.08
N GLY A 12 -28.37 -0.28 -18.24
CA GLY A 12 -27.91 1.04 -17.82
C GLY A 12 -26.61 1.48 -18.49
N LEU A 13 -26.37 2.79 -18.42
CA LEU A 13 -25.16 3.49 -18.85
C LEU A 13 -23.92 2.93 -18.14
N VAL A 14 -22.82 2.74 -18.87
CA VAL A 14 -21.51 2.46 -18.29
C VAL A 14 -20.60 3.66 -18.50
N ALA A 15 -20.02 4.18 -17.43
CA ALA A 15 -19.05 5.26 -17.51
C ALA A 15 -17.63 4.78 -17.20
N GLY A 16 -16.64 5.50 -17.71
CA GLY A 16 -15.24 5.32 -17.40
C GLY A 16 -14.61 6.64 -16.99
N VAL A 17 -13.69 6.58 -16.03
CA VAL A 17 -13.05 7.77 -15.45
C VAL A 17 -11.54 7.61 -15.50
N ASP A 18 -10.87 8.60 -16.06
CA ASP A 18 -9.44 8.82 -15.88
C ASP A 18 -9.21 9.94 -14.86
N ALA A 19 -8.60 9.57 -13.73
CA ALA A 19 -8.48 10.44 -12.58
C ALA A 19 -7.09 11.11 -12.51
N HIS A 20 -7.09 12.44 -12.57
CA HIS A 20 -5.93 13.28 -12.35
C HIS A 20 -6.06 14.12 -11.07
N LYS A 21 -4.98 14.82 -10.71
CA LYS A 21 -4.88 15.60 -9.48
C LYS A 21 -5.95 16.70 -9.38
N ASP A 22 -6.15 17.44 -10.46
CA ASP A 22 -6.98 18.65 -10.45
C ASP A 22 -8.32 18.45 -11.18
N ALA A 23 -8.41 17.45 -12.06
CA ALA A 23 -9.62 17.12 -12.81
C ALA A 23 -9.75 15.61 -13.06
N HIS A 24 -10.98 15.18 -13.35
CA HIS A 24 -11.32 13.82 -13.75
C HIS A 24 -12.02 13.87 -15.10
N HIS A 25 -11.50 13.13 -16.07
CA HIS A 25 -12.12 12.98 -17.38
C HIS A 25 -13.04 11.77 -17.36
N VAL A 26 -14.25 11.95 -17.87
CA VAL A 26 -15.31 10.93 -17.83
C VAL A 26 -15.84 10.69 -19.22
N VAL A 27 -15.99 9.43 -19.60
CA VAL A 27 -16.65 9.01 -20.85
C VAL A 27 -17.82 8.11 -20.51
N ALA A 28 -18.99 8.42 -21.08
CA ALA A 28 -20.23 7.69 -20.89
C ALA A 28 -20.55 6.85 -22.15
N LEU A 29 -20.79 5.56 -21.97
CA LEU A 29 -21.13 4.60 -23.02
C LEU A 29 -22.55 4.04 -22.80
N ASP A 30 -23.26 3.82 -23.90
CA ASP A 30 -24.51 3.06 -23.86
C ASP A 30 -24.25 1.56 -23.70
N THR A 31 -25.34 0.78 -23.63
CA THR A 31 -25.28 -0.69 -23.48
C THR A 31 -24.62 -1.42 -24.65
N GLN A 32 -24.48 -0.76 -25.81
CA GLN A 32 -23.83 -1.29 -27.01
C GLN A 32 -22.37 -0.83 -27.13
N GLY A 33 -21.89 0.00 -26.20
CA GLY A 33 -20.53 0.56 -26.20
C GLY A 33 -20.35 1.74 -27.15
N ARG A 34 -21.44 2.38 -27.58
CA ARG A 34 -21.40 3.65 -28.32
C ARG A 34 -21.18 4.78 -27.32
N ARG A 35 -20.28 5.70 -27.66
CA ARG A 35 -20.00 6.89 -26.84
C ARG A 35 -21.17 7.85 -26.91
N ILE A 36 -21.75 8.16 -25.77
CA ILE A 36 -22.86 9.12 -25.63
C ILE A 36 -22.29 10.52 -25.46
N ALA A 37 -21.37 10.68 -24.50
CA ALA A 37 -20.77 11.97 -24.17
C ALA A 37 -19.48 11.78 -23.36
N ASP A 38 -18.69 12.84 -23.29
CA ASP A 38 -17.55 12.95 -22.42
C ASP A 38 -17.45 14.36 -21.82
N ARG A 39 -16.88 14.46 -20.62
CA ARG A 39 -16.72 15.73 -19.92
C ARG A 39 -15.62 15.63 -18.86
N ALA A 40 -14.97 16.76 -18.59
CA ALA A 40 -14.02 16.91 -17.48
C ALA A 40 -14.71 17.60 -16.29
N PHE A 41 -14.39 17.14 -15.08
CA PHE A 41 -14.88 17.71 -13.83
C PHE A 41 -13.72 18.00 -12.89
N VAL A 42 -13.82 19.07 -12.11
CA VAL A 42 -12.77 19.43 -11.13
C VAL A 42 -12.73 18.37 -10.02
N ALA A 43 -11.54 18.01 -9.54
CA ALA A 43 -11.33 17.00 -8.50
C ALA A 43 -11.69 17.52 -7.09
N THR A 44 -12.94 17.95 -6.90
CA THR A 44 -13.49 18.47 -5.64
C THR A 44 -14.86 17.83 -5.38
N GLU A 45 -15.36 17.95 -4.15
CA GLU A 45 -16.70 17.44 -3.81
C GLU A 45 -17.80 18.05 -4.70
N HIS A 46 -17.68 19.35 -5.03
CA HIS A 46 -18.58 20.00 -5.99
C HIS A 46 -18.50 19.35 -7.37
N GLY A 47 -17.29 19.15 -7.91
CA GLY A 47 -17.12 18.48 -9.20
C GLY A 47 -17.56 17.02 -9.20
N TYR A 48 -17.48 16.31 -8.07
CA TYR A 48 -18.02 14.95 -7.94
C TYR A 48 -19.55 14.93 -8.00
N ARG A 49 -20.20 15.94 -7.42
CA ARG A 49 -21.65 16.14 -7.52
C ARG A 49 -22.07 16.43 -8.95
N GLU A 50 -21.42 17.40 -9.59
CA GLU A 50 -21.70 17.75 -10.99
C GLU A 50 -21.50 16.54 -11.92
N LEU A 51 -20.46 15.74 -11.68
CA LEU A 51 -20.18 14.51 -12.41
C LEU A 51 -21.34 13.51 -12.28
N LEU A 52 -21.81 13.27 -11.04
CA LEU A 52 -22.91 12.35 -10.78
C LEU A 52 -24.22 12.84 -11.42
N GLU A 53 -24.56 14.11 -11.23
CA GLU A 53 -25.75 14.74 -11.84
C GLU A 53 -25.70 14.65 -13.37
N TRP A 54 -24.54 14.93 -13.96
CA TRP A 54 -24.34 14.78 -15.40
C TRP A 54 -24.53 13.35 -15.86
N LEU A 55 -23.93 12.35 -15.21
CA LEU A 55 -24.14 10.93 -15.58
C LEU A 55 -25.61 10.52 -15.45
N THR A 56 -26.29 10.93 -14.38
CA THR A 56 -27.72 10.64 -14.18
C THR A 56 -28.59 11.31 -15.24
N SER A 57 -28.21 12.49 -15.73
CA SER A 57 -28.92 13.17 -16.83
C SER A 57 -28.83 12.42 -18.18
N LEU A 58 -27.81 11.55 -18.35
CA LEU A 58 -27.62 10.74 -19.55
C LEU A 58 -28.36 9.39 -19.48
N GLY A 59 -28.79 8.96 -18.30
CA GLY A 59 -29.53 7.72 -18.10
C GLY A 59 -29.25 7.04 -16.76
N GLU A 60 -29.86 5.87 -16.55
CA GLU A 60 -29.61 5.04 -15.37
C GLU A 60 -28.17 4.53 -15.36
N ILE A 61 -27.41 4.82 -14.30
CA ILE A 61 -26.01 4.42 -14.19
C ILE A 61 -25.93 2.95 -13.75
N ALA A 62 -25.47 2.07 -14.63
CA ALA A 62 -25.21 0.69 -14.25
C ALA A 62 -23.92 0.58 -13.44
N ARG A 63 -22.79 1.03 -14.01
CA ARG A 63 -21.45 0.86 -13.44
C ARG A 63 -20.51 2.00 -13.86
N VAL A 64 -19.57 2.35 -12.99
CA VAL A 64 -18.50 3.31 -13.29
C VAL A 64 -17.14 2.63 -13.14
N GLY A 65 -16.40 2.54 -14.24
CA GLY A 65 -15.01 2.09 -14.27
C GLY A 65 -14.06 3.22 -13.94
N VAL A 66 -13.36 3.12 -12.83
CA VAL A 66 -12.37 4.13 -12.44
C VAL A 66 -10.99 3.57 -12.68
N GLU A 67 -10.21 4.22 -13.55
CA GLU A 67 -8.82 3.83 -13.75
C GLU A 67 -8.03 4.00 -12.45
N SER A 68 -7.32 2.95 -12.06
CA SER A 68 -6.56 2.93 -10.82
C SER A 68 -5.24 3.70 -10.95
N THR A 69 -5.32 5.03 -10.96
CA THR A 69 -4.17 5.96 -10.84
C THR A 69 -3.94 6.37 -9.38
N GLY A 70 -3.80 5.38 -8.48
CA GLY A 70 -3.40 5.63 -7.10
C GLY A 70 -4.37 6.52 -6.32
N SER A 71 -3.89 7.59 -5.68
CA SER A 71 -4.67 8.42 -4.75
C SER A 71 -5.65 9.40 -5.41
N TYR A 72 -5.50 9.71 -6.70
CA TYR A 72 -6.28 10.78 -7.33
C TYR A 72 -7.76 10.47 -7.42
N ALA A 73 -8.13 9.21 -7.66
CA ALA A 73 -9.53 8.81 -7.75
C ALA A 73 -10.20 8.53 -6.39
N ALA A 74 -9.46 8.62 -5.27
CA ALA A 74 -9.96 8.19 -3.97
C ALA A 74 -11.15 9.03 -3.48
N GLY A 75 -11.13 10.34 -3.74
CA GLY A 75 -12.24 11.24 -3.42
C GLY A 75 -13.52 10.88 -4.18
N LEU A 76 -13.43 10.84 -5.51
CA LEU A 76 -14.54 10.47 -6.39
C LEU A 76 -15.10 9.08 -6.08
N THR A 77 -14.21 8.09 -5.88
CA THR A 77 -14.62 6.71 -5.57
C THR A 77 -15.48 6.66 -4.30
N ARG A 78 -15.08 7.37 -3.24
CA ARG A 78 -15.88 7.44 -2.01
C ARG A 78 -17.22 8.12 -2.25
N TYR A 79 -17.23 9.23 -3.00
CA TYR A 79 -18.44 9.96 -3.31
C TYR A 79 -19.46 9.09 -4.07
N LEU A 80 -19.02 8.42 -5.14
CA LEU A 80 -19.87 7.53 -5.94
C LEU A 80 -20.41 6.35 -5.13
N LEU A 81 -19.56 5.69 -4.34
CA LEU A 81 -19.99 4.59 -3.47
C LEU A 81 -21.02 5.04 -2.42
N ALA A 82 -20.85 6.23 -1.83
CA ALA A 82 -21.79 6.78 -0.85
C ALA A 82 -23.17 7.08 -1.46
N HIS A 83 -23.24 7.31 -2.77
CA HIS A 83 -24.48 7.53 -3.51
C HIS A 83 -25.02 6.25 -4.19
N GLY A 84 -24.54 5.07 -3.77
CA GLY A 84 -25.05 3.79 -4.26
C GLY A 84 -24.57 3.39 -5.66
N VAL A 85 -23.63 4.14 -6.26
CA VAL A 85 -23.09 3.83 -7.59
C VAL A 85 -22.13 2.64 -7.50
N GLN A 86 -22.31 1.66 -8.40
CA GLN A 86 -21.39 0.54 -8.50
C GLN A 86 -20.07 0.98 -9.16
N VAL A 87 -19.02 1.10 -8.36
CA VAL A 87 -17.66 1.45 -8.84
C VAL A 87 -16.81 0.19 -9.07
N ILE A 88 -16.17 0.11 -10.23
CA ILE A 88 -15.22 -0.95 -10.59
C ILE A 88 -13.83 -0.33 -10.76
N GLU A 89 -12.85 -0.87 -10.04
CA GLU A 89 -11.45 -0.48 -10.16
C GLU A 89 -10.85 -1.12 -11.42
N VAL A 90 -10.44 -0.29 -12.38
CA VAL A 90 -9.83 -0.73 -13.62
C VAL A 90 -8.32 -0.62 -13.48
N ASN A 91 -7.67 -1.77 -13.22
CA ASN A 91 -6.22 -1.85 -13.27
C ASN A 91 -5.76 -1.89 -14.73
N GLN A 92 -5.11 -0.83 -15.19
CA GLN A 92 -4.37 -0.87 -16.44
C GLN A 92 -2.98 -1.47 -16.17
N PRO A 93 -2.69 -2.72 -16.57
CA PRO A 93 -1.29 -3.06 -16.78
C PRO A 93 -0.75 -2.01 -17.77
N ARG A 94 0.40 -1.40 -17.48
CA ARG A 94 1.09 -0.59 -18.48
C ARG A 94 1.93 -1.51 -19.37
N PRO A 95 1.49 -1.81 -20.59
CA PRO A 95 2.42 -2.11 -21.67
C PRO A 95 2.22 -1.13 -22.83
N HIS A 96 3.34 -0.70 -23.43
CA HIS A 96 3.71 -0.43 -24.83
C HIS A 96 2.70 0.08 -25.88
N THR A 97 1.38 0.02 -25.65
CA THR A 97 0.31 0.38 -26.60
C THR A 97 0.08 1.89 -26.72
N ARG A 98 0.70 2.70 -25.84
CA ARG A 98 0.62 4.18 -25.89
C ARG A 98 1.27 4.79 -27.14
N ALA A 99 2.14 4.06 -27.84
CA ALA A 99 2.89 4.61 -28.97
C ALA A 99 2.03 4.89 -30.22
N ARG A 100 0.75 4.48 -30.26
CA ARG A 100 -0.08 4.55 -31.48
C ARG A 100 -1.31 5.45 -31.41
N LEU A 101 -1.72 5.94 -30.23
CA LEU A 101 -3.02 6.62 -30.05
C LEU A 101 -2.93 8.08 -29.60
N GLY A 102 -1.72 8.63 -29.42
CA GLY A 102 -1.56 9.97 -28.85
C GLY A 102 -1.93 10.00 -27.35
N LYS A 103 -1.66 11.13 -26.70
CA LYS A 103 -2.00 11.36 -25.29
C LYS A 103 -3.27 12.22 -25.26
N ASP A 104 -4.42 11.57 -25.09
CA ASP A 104 -5.70 12.23 -24.83
C ASP A 104 -6.32 11.56 -23.61
N ASP A 105 -6.62 12.35 -22.59
CA ASP A 105 -7.16 11.91 -21.31
C ASP A 105 -8.57 11.29 -21.48
N SER A 106 -9.26 11.56 -22.61
CA SER A 106 -10.53 10.90 -22.95
C SER A 106 -10.35 9.42 -23.35
N ILE A 107 -9.19 9.05 -23.90
CA ILE A 107 -8.90 7.69 -24.36
C ILE A 107 -8.80 6.73 -23.17
N ASP A 108 -8.12 7.16 -22.11
CA ASP A 108 -7.91 6.34 -20.91
C ASP A 108 -9.26 6.14 -20.16
N ALA A 109 -10.10 7.18 -20.09
CA ALA A 109 -11.46 7.10 -19.56
C ALA A 109 -12.36 6.17 -20.39
N GLU A 110 -12.35 6.29 -21.72
CA GLU A 110 -13.13 5.42 -22.61
C GLU A 110 -12.67 3.95 -22.52
N ALA A 111 -11.36 3.72 -22.45
CA ALA A 111 -10.79 2.39 -22.28
C ALA A 111 -11.23 1.75 -20.95
N ALA A 112 -11.32 2.54 -19.88
CA ALA A 112 -11.87 2.07 -18.61
C ALA A 112 -13.36 1.69 -18.73
N ALA A 113 -14.18 2.53 -19.37
CA ALA A 113 -15.59 2.25 -19.60
C ALA A 113 -15.79 0.94 -20.41
N ARG A 114 -15.06 0.79 -21.52
CA ARG A 114 -15.13 -0.40 -22.39
C ARG A 114 -14.75 -1.68 -21.67
N LYS A 115 -13.71 -1.66 -20.82
CA LYS A 115 -13.30 -2.83 -20.01
C LYS A 115 -14.37 -3.25 -19.01
N VAL A 116 -15.06 -2.29 -18.40
CA VAL A 116 -16.18 -2.58 -17.48
C VAL A 116 -17.38 -3.14 -18.24
N LEU A 117 -17.75 -2.50 -19.36
CA LEU A 117 -18.85 -2.96 -20.21
C LEU A 117 -18.61 -4.40 -20.70
N ALA A 118 -17.40 -4.72 -21.15
CA ALA A 118 -17.03 -6.06 -21.61
C ALA A 118 -16.85 -7.09 -20.49
N GLY A 119 -17.03 -6.73 -19.21
CA GLY A 119 -16.83 -7.62 -18.07
C GLY A 119 -15.38 -8.05 -17.83
N GLN A 120 -14.41 -7.39 -18.49
CA GLN A 120 -12.98 -7.67 -18.34
C GLN A 120 -12.42 -7.12 -17.03
N ALA A 121 -13.05 -6.08 -16.47
CA ALA A 121 -12.76 -5.54 -15.14
C ALA A 121 -13.92 -5.81 -14.19
N SER A 122 -13.61 -6.30 -12.98
CA SER A 122 -14.60 -6.64 -11.95
C SER A 122 -14.09 -6.40 -10.52
N ALA A 123 -12.93 -5.75 -10.38
CA ALA A 123 -12.35 -5.51 -9.06
C ALA A 123 -13.15 -4.45 -8.31
N ARG A 124 -13.59 -4.77 -7.10
CA ARG A 124 -14.19 -3.78 -6.19
C ARG A 124 -13.08 -2.94 -5.57
N PRO A 125 -13.23 -1.60 -5.54
CA PRO A 125 -12.25 -0.73 -4.91
C PRO A 125 -12.13 -1.03 -3.41
N LYS A 126 -10.96 -0.73 -2.85
CA LYS A 126 -10.78 -0.76 -1.38
C LYS A 126 -11.65 0.31 -0.73
N MET A 127 -12.26 -0.05 0.39
CA MET A 127 -12.95 0.90 1.25
C MET A 127 -11.92 1.81 1.95
N THR A 128 -12.04 3.12 1.75
CA THR A 128 -11.12 4.15 2.26
C THR A 128 -11.83 5.16 3.18
N THR A 129 -12.87 4.72 3.87
CA THR A 129 -13.67 5.53 4.80
C THR A 129 -13.60 5.05 6.25
N GLY A 130 -13.04 3.86 6.50
CA GLY A 130 -13.06 3.24 7.82
C GLY A 130 -11.71 3.18 8.54
N LEU A 131 -11.67 2.31 9.56
CA LEU A 131 -10.53 2.10 10.45
C LEU A 131 -9.23 1.78 9.69
N VAL A 132 -9.29 0.94 8.66
CA VAL A 132 -8.11 0.55 7.88
C VAL A 132 -7.49 1.72 7.14
N GLU A 133 -8.30 2.70 6.71
CA GLU A 133 -7.78 3.91 6.08
C GLU A 133 -7.05 4.80 7.11
N SER A 134 -7.59 4.89 8.33
CA SER A 134 -6.91 5.61 9.42
C SER A 134 -5.54 4.98 9.72
N ILE A 135 -5.47 3.65 9.79
CA ILE A 135 -4.22 2.89 9.94
C ILE A 135 -3.28 3.16 8.76
N ARG A 136 -3.79 3.21 7.52
CA ARG A 136 -2.99 3.50 6.32
C ARG A 136 -2.33 4.87 6.39
N VAL A 137 -3.09 5.90 6.76
CA VAL A 137 -2.60 7.29 6.84
C VAL A 137 -1.53 7.41 7.93
N LEU A 138 -1.80 6.89 9.13
CA LEU A 138 -0.81 6.92 10.23
C LEU A 138 0.47 6.15 9.88
N ARG A 139 0.34 4.97 9.28
CA ARG A 139 1.50 4.19 8.85
C ARG A 139 2.31 4.91 7.76
N LEU A 140 1.65 5.59 6.82
CA LEU A 140 2.33 6.41 5.81
C LEU A 140 3.17 7.52 6.47
N THR A 141 2.59 8.26 7.42
CA THR A 141 3.28 9.31 8.18
C THR A 141 4.47 8.74 8.94
N ARG A 142 4.28 7.61 9.63
CA ARG A 142 5.35 6.93 10.37
C ARG A 142 6.53 6.53 9.48
N GLU A 143 6.29 5.92 8.33
CA GLU A 143 7.36 5.50 7.41
C GLU A 143 8.12 6.72 6.87
N SER A 144 7.43 7.84 6.62
CA SER A 144 8.05 9.11 6.27
C SER A 144 8.97 9.61 7.40
N ALA A 145 8.48 9.64 8.64
CA ALA A 145 9.26 10.07 9.80
C ALA A 145 10.49 9.18 10.03
N ILE A 146 10.36 7.85 9.88
CA ILE A 146 11.48 6.90 9.99
C ILE A 146 12.55 7.19 8.95
N LYS A 147 12.15 7.42 7.70
CA LYS A 147 13.08 7.71 6.60
C LYS A 147 13.85 9.00 6.89
N THR A 148 13.13 10.06 7.27
CA THR A 148 13.74 11.37 7.56
C THR A 148 14.63 11.31 8.80
N ARG A 149 14.24 10.58 9.85
CA ARG A 149 15.08 10.38 11.05
C ARG A 149 16.36 9.65 10.69
N THR A 150 16.25 8.60 9.89
CA THR A 150 17.41 7.83 9.43
C THR A 150 18.36 8.71 8.62
N GLN A 151 17.83 9.53 7.71
CA GLN A 151 18.63 10.49 6.95
C GLN A 151 19.33 11.51 7.86
N ALA A 152 18.64 12.06 8.86
CA ALA A 152 19.23 12.98 9.82
C ALA A 152 20.36 12.34 10.63
N LEU A 153 20.20 11.08 11.06
CA LEU A 153 21.25 10.34 11.77
C LEU A 153 22.46 10.01 10.90
N VAL A 154 22.24 9.68 9.62
CA VAL A 154 23.33 9.46 8.65
C VAL A 154 24.09 10.77 8.43
N GLN A 155 23.39 11.88 8.16
CA GLN A 155 24.03 13.18 7.99
C GLN A 155 24.78 13.63 9.25
N LEU A 156 24.24 13.37 10.44
CA LEU A 156 24.92 13.64 11.71
C LEU A 156 26.23 12.86 11.79
N GLN A 157 26.23 11.58 11.39
CA GLN A 157 27.41 10.74 11.34
C GLN A 157 28.44 11.26 10.33
N ASP A 158 28.00 11.71 9.16
CA ASP A 158 28.88 12.24 8.11
C ASP A 158 29.58 13.54 8.54
N VAL A 159 28.84 14.45 9.20
CA VAL A 159 29.41 15.67 9.78
C VAL A 159 30.39 15.33 10.90
N LEU A 160 30.09 14.34 11.75
CA LEU A 160 31.02 13.92 12.81
C LEU A 160 32.36 13.38 12.27
N ILE A 161 32.35 12.75 11.09
CA ILE A 161 33.58 12.21 10.47
C ILE A 161 34.55 13.34 10.08
N THR A 162 34.01 14.47 9.62
CA THR A 162 34.80 15.62 9.13
C THR A 162 34.95 16.75 10.14
N ALA A 163 34.30 16.66 11.31
CA ALA A 163 34.38 17.65 12.36
C ALA A 163 35.78 17.77 12.98
N PRO A 164 36.17 18.95 13.50
CA PRO A 164 37.42 19.13 14.23
C PRO A 164 37.60 18.08 15.34
N ALA A 165 38.83 17.58 15.50
CA ALA A 165 39.15 16.49 16.44
C ALA A 165 38.66 16.77 17.86
N VAL A 166 38.84 18.01 18.34
CA VAL A 166 38.41 18.46 19.67
C VAL A 166 36.91 18.26 19.91
N LEU A 167 36.08 18.37 18.87
CA LEU A 167 34.63 18.16 18.95
C LEU A 167 34.30 16.67 18.84
N ARG A 168 34.92 15.98 17.88
CA ARG A 168 34.68 14.55 17.64
C ARG A 168 35.01 13.71 18.88
N GLU A 169 36.10 14.02 19.56
CA GLU A 169 36.56 13.32 20.78
C GLU A 169 35.62 13.54 21.98
N GLN A 170 34.85 14.63 22.02
CA GLN A 170 33.83 14.86 23.04
C GLN A 170 32.58 13.98 22.86
N ILE A 171 32.36 13.43 21.66
CA ILE A 171 31.18 12.61 21.36
C ILE A 171 31.50 11.12 21.54
N THR A 172 31.40 10.64 22.77
CA THR A 172 31.77 9.25 23.15
C THR A 172 30.67 8.21 22.90
N ALA A 173 29.44 8.65 22.61
CA ALA A 173 28.31 7.76 22.43
C ALA A 173 28.47 6.84 21.20
N ARG A 174 28.21 5.54 21.39
CA ARG A 174 28.33 4.54 20.31
C ARG A 174 27.09 4.46 19.40
N SER A 175 25.89 4.61 19.97
CA SER A 175 24.64 4.50 19.22
C SER A 175 24.30 5.82 18.51
N GLY A 176 23.61 5.76 17.37
CA GLY A 176 23.15 6.95 16.65
C GLY A 176 22.26 7.86 17.51
N ARG A 177 21.33 7.26 18.27
CA ARG A 177 20.49 7.99 19.25
C ARG A 177 21.32 8.64 20.35
N GLY A 178 22.32 7.93 20.88
CA GLY A 178 23.22 8.48 21.89
C GLY A 178 24.00 9.68 21.36
N LYS A 179 24.55 9.58 20.14
CA LYS A 179 25.23 10.68 19.46
C LYS A 179 24.31 11.87 19.27
N ALA A 180 23.08 11.65 18.78
CA ALA A 180 22.07 12.71 18.67
C ALA A 180 21.79 13.37 20.03
N THR A 181 21.62 12.59 21.10
CA THR A 181 21.37 13.12 22.45
C THR A 181 22.48 14.05 22.93
N VAL A 182 23.75 13.69 22.71
CA VAL A 182 24.89 14.54 23.06
C VAL A 182 24.95 15.77 22.15
N CYS A 183 24.85 15.56 20.83
CA CYS A 183 24.93 16.64 19.84
C CYS A 183 23.83 17.69 19.99
N ALA A 184 22.63 17.29 20.41
CA ALA A 184 21.50 18.20 20.66
C ALA A 184 21.79 19.25 21.75
N ARG A 185 22.77 18.99 22.62
CA ARG A 185 23.19 19.85 23.74
C ARG A 185 24.39 20.73 23.40
N LEU A 186 24.97 20.61 22.20
CA LEU A 186 26.11 21.43 21.79
C LEU A 186 25.74 22.91 21.81
N ARG A 187 26.73 23.75 22.15
CA ARG A 187 26.58 25.20 22.19
C ARG A 187 27.55 25.82 21.17
N PRO A 188 27.12 26.04 19.91
CA PRO A 188 27.88 26.84 18.97
C PRO A 188 27.88 28.30 19.43
N ASP A 189 28.91 29.02 19.04
CA ASP A 189 28.94 30.47 19.14
C ASP A 189 28.40 30.97 17.79
N LEU A 190 27.31 31.73 17.83
CA LEU A 190 26.64 32.18 16.62
C LEU A 190 27.35 33.38 15.98
N ALA A 191 28.23 34.06 16.73
CA ALA A 191 29.04 35.15 16.20
C ALA A 191 30.27 34.65 15.42
N GLN A 192 30.62 33.36 15.53
CA GLN A 192 31.83 32.75 14.96
C GLN A 192 31.52 31.56 14.05
N LEU A 193 30.44 31.64 13.25
CA LEU A 193 30.06 30.54 12.34
C LEU A 193 31.01 30.36 11.15
N ASP A 194 31.96 31.28 10.96
CA ASP A 194 33.10 31.16 10.05
C ASP A 194 34.21 30.23 10.59
N ASP A 195 34.22 29.93 11.89
CA ASP A 195 35.04 28.86 12.48
C ASP A 195 34.35 27.48 12.26
N PRO A 196 35.02 26.53 11.57
CA PRO A 196 34.51 25.16 11.37
C PRO A 196 34.06 24.45 12.65
N LEU A 197 34.65 24.75 13.82
CA LEU A 197 34.23 24.17 15.09
C LEU A 197 32.81 24.59 15.47
N HIS A 198 32.51 25.89 15.39
CA HIS A 198 31.19 26.42 15.75
C HIS A 198 30.15 26.11 14.66
N ALA A 199 30.55 26.13 13.39
CA ALA A 199 29.72 25.64 12.28
C ALA A 199 29.33 24.16 12.46
N ALA A 200 30.29 23.28 12.79
CA ALA A 200 30.02 21.86 13.03
C ALA A 200 29.11 21.66 14.24
N LYS A 201 29.34 22.36 15.36
CA LYS A 201 28.46 22.32 16.55
C LYS A 201 27.02 22.72 16.20
N PHE A 202 26.85 23.76 15.37
CA PHE A 202 25.54 24.21 14.93
C PHE A 202 24.83 23.14 14.08
N ALA A 203 25.50 22.63 13.05
CA ALA A 203 24.96 21.63 12.15
C ALA A 203 24.59 20.33 12.88
N LEU A 204 25.50 19.82 13.72
CA LEU A 204 25.26 18.62 14.53
C LEU A 204 24.08 18.78 15.48
N ARG A 205 23.95 19.94 16.13
CA ARG A 205 22.80 20.24 16.99
C ARG A 205 21.49 20.24 16.22
N ALA A 206 21.45 20.88 15.05
CA ALA A 206 20.25 20.94 14.22
C ALA A 206 19.82 19.55 13.73
N LEU A 207 20.76 18.74 13.22
CA LEU A 207 20.50 17.37 12.77
C LEU A 207 20.05 16.47 13.93
N ALA A 208 20.67 16.63 15.10
CA ALA A 208 20.33 15.89 16.31
C ALA A 208 18.90 16.19 16.80
N ARG A 209 18.53 17.48 16.90
CA ARG A 209 17.19 17.89 17.32
C ARG A 209 16.13 17.33 16.37
N ARG A 210 16.34 17.47 15.06
CA ARG A 210 15.47 16.87 14.04
C ARG A 210 15.31 15.37 14.23
N ALA A 211 16.40 14.64 14.47
CA ALA A 211 16.33 13.19 14.67
C ALA A 211 15.54 12.82 15.95
N LEU A 212 15.69 13.59 17.03
CA LEU A 212 15.00 13.35 18.30
C LEU A 212 13.50 13.72 18.23
N GLU A 213 13.16 14.84 17.57
CA GLU A 213 11.78 15.25 17.31
C GLU A 213 11.04 14.18 16.50
N LEU A 214 11.64 13.70 15.41
CA LEU A 214 11.07 12.61 14.60
C LEU A 214 10.98 11.30 15.38
N GLU A 215 11.88 11.05 16.34
CA GLU A 215 11.79 9.86 17.20
C GLU A 215 10.61 9.94 18.18
N ALA A 216 10.30 11.13 18.71
CA ALA A 216 9.11 11.36 19.49
C ALA A 216 7.82 11.20 18.65
N GLU A 217 7.78 11.83 17.47
CA GLU A 217 6.66 11.71 16.52
C GLU A 217 6.36 10.24 16.17
N ILE A 218 7.42 9.45 15.90
CA ILE A 218 7.27 8.02 15.61
C ILE A 218 6.65 7.26 16.80
N GLY A 219 7.04 7.58 18.03
CA GLY A 219 6.50 6.96 19.24
C GLY A 219 5.02 7.29 19.47
N GLU A 220 4.62 8.54 19.22
CA GLU A 220 3.22 8.96 19.26
C GLU A 220 2.39 8.20 18.24
N ILE A 221 2.86 8.12 16.99
CA ILE A 221 2.17 7.39 15.92
C ILE A 221 2.13 5.88 16.21
N ASP A 222 3.21 5.29 16.76
CA ASP A 222 3.25 3.88 17.14
C ASP A 222 2.17 3.57 18.19
N THR A 223 1.99 4.43 19.18
CA THR A 223 0.93 4.29 20.20
C THR A 223 -0.46 4.26 19.57
N GLN A 224 -0.73 5.15 18.61
CA GLN A 224 -2.02 5.17 17.91
C GLN A 224 -2.21 3.94 17.02
N LEU A 225 -1.15 3.51 16.31
CA LEU A 225 -1.20 2.30 15.48
C LEU A 225 -1.43 1.05 16.31
N ASP A 226 -0.78 0.91 17.47
CA ASP A 226 -0.98 -0.22 18.38
C ASP A 226 -2.44 -0.33 18.79
N ALA A 227 -3.06 0.78 19.22
CA ALA A 227 -4.47 0.80 19.61
C ALA A 227 -5.42 0.45 18.46
N LEU A 228 -5.23 1.05 17.28
CA LEU A 228 -6.10 0.83 16.13
C LEU A 228 -5.97 -0.58 15.55
N VAL A 229 -4.76 -1.13 15.50
CA VAL A 229 -4.51 -2.49 15.01
C VAL A 229 -5.03 -3.52 16.01
N ALA A 230 -4.83 -3.32 17.31
CA ALA A 230 -5.40 -4.21 18.32
C ALA A 230 -6.93 -4.25 18.26
N ARG A 231 -7.57 -3.10 17.98
CA ARG A 231 -9.02 -3.03 17.75
C ARG A 231 -9.44 -3.71 16.44
N ALA A 232 -8.66 -3.55 15.37
CA ALA A 232 -9.01 -4.09 14.06
C ALA A 232 -8.80 -5.60 13.95
N VAL A 233 -7.70 -6.13 14.49
CA VAL A 233 -7.21 -7.50 14.25
C VAL A 233 -6.56 -8.10 15.52
N PRO A 234 -7.26 -8.20 16.66
CA PRO A 234 -6.66 -8.60 17.95
C PRO A 234 -6.01 -9.99 17.90
N THR A 235 -6.58 -10.92 17.14
CA THR A 235 -6.08 -12.29 16.98
C THR A 235 -4.81 -12.38 16.12
N LEU A 236 -4.57 -11.39 15.26
CA LEU A 236 -3.42 -11.40 14.37
C LEU A 236 -2.14 -11.00 15.11
N THR A 237 -2.22 -10.03 16.01
CA THR A 237 -1.07 -9.54 16.80
C THR A 237 -0.64 -10.48 17.92
N SER A 238 -1.50 -11.42 18.33
CA SER A 238 -1.13 -12.45 19.33
C SER A 238 -0.26 -13.57 18.74
N LYS A 239 -0.12 -13.61 17.40
CA LYS A 239 0.63 -14.66 16.71
C LYS A 239 2.12 -14.39 16.70
N ILE A 240 2.89 -15.48 16.78
CA ILE A 240 4.35 -15.42 16.82
C ILE A 240 4.90 -14.61 15.65
N ALA A 241 5.74 -13.62 15.99
CA ALA A 241 6.43 -12.71 15.09
C ALA A 241 5.55 -11.75 14.27
N ILE A 242 4.26 -11.62 14.61
CA ILE A 242 3.36 -10.65 13.97
C ILE A 242 3.14 -9.45 14.91
N GLY A 243 4.03 -8.46 14.82
CA GLY A 243 3.83 -7.18 15.52
C GLY A 243 2.90 -6.21 14.76
N THR A 244 2.51 -5.12 15.40
CA THR A 244 1.60 -4.07 14.90
C THR A 244 1.91 -3.65 13.47
N GLN A 245 3.18 -3.36 13.15
CA GLN A 245 3.56 -2.89 11.82
C GLN A 245 3.35 -3.95 10.72
N HIS A 246 3.51 -5.23 11.04
CA HIS A 246 3.22 -6.32 10.12
C HIS A 246 1.72 -6.46 9.90
N ALA A 247 0.95 -6.48 11.00
CA ALA A 247 -0.50 -6.57 10.97
C ALA A 247 -1.13 -5.39 10.22
N ALA A 248 -0.73 -4.15 10.52
CA ALA A 248 -1.15 -2.95 9.82
C ALA A 248 -0.92 -3.04 8.31
N GLN A 249 0.29 -3.42 7.86
CA GLN A 249 0.58 -3.56 6.44
C GLN A 249 -0.32 -4.61 5.77
N LEU A 250 -0.50 -5.78 6.40
CA LEU A 250 -1.32 -6.86 5.84
C LEU A 250 -2.80 -6.45 5.77
N LEU A 251 -3.30 -5.75 6.79
CA LEU A 251 -4.65 -5.20 6.84
C LEU A 251 -4.87 -4.13 5.76
N ILE A 252 -3.94 -3.19 5.59
CA ILE A 252 -3.96 -2.19 4.50
C ILE A 252 -3.97 -2.88 3.12
N THR A 253 -3.22 -3.97 2.99
CA THR A 253 -3.14 -4.74 1.74
C THR A 253 -4.49 -5.38 1.44
N ALA A 254 -5.10 -6.05 2.42
CA ALA A 254 -6.42 -6.65 2.30
C ALA A 254 -7.51 -5.61 2.01
N GLY A 255 -7.51 -4.49 2.74
CA GLY A 255 -8.60 -3.52 2.80
C GLY A 255 -9.63 -3.91 3.88
N GLN A 256 -10.43 -2.95 4.33
CA GLN A 256 -11.47 -3.20 5.33
C GLN A 256 -12.60 -4.09 4.80
N ASN A 257 -13.01 -3.86 3.56
CA ASN A 257 -13.94 -4.71 2.82
C ASN A 257 -13.22 -5.96 2.29
N ILE A 258 -12.83 -6.86 3.20
CA ILE A 258 -12.05 -8.05 2.86
C ILE A 258 -12.82 -9.03 1.97
N ASP A 259 -14.15 -9.01 2.03
CA ASP A 259 -15.08 -9.76 1.17
C ASP A 259 -14.81 -9.56 -0.33
N ARG A 260 -14.15 -8.47 -0.73
CA ARG A 260 -13.65 -8.27 -2.11
C ARG A 260 -12.64 -9.34 -2.54
N LEU A 261 -11.98 -10.02 -1.60
CA LEU A 261 -11.02 -11.09 -1.83
C LEU A 261 -11.71 -12.45 -1.68
N LYS A 262 -12.13 -13.01 -2.82
CA LYS A 262 -12.91 -14.27 -2.88
C LYS A 262 -12.18 -15.53 -2.38
N SER A 263 -10.87 -15.47 -2.12
CA SER A 263 -10.12 -16.62 -1.62
C SER A 263 -8.77 -16.25 -1.01
N GLU A 264 -8.26 -17.17 -0.20
CA GLU A 264 -6.91 -17.14 0.36
C GLU A 264 -5.83 -17.05 -0.75
N ALA A 265 -6.07 -17.71 -1.89
CA ALA A 265 -5.19 -17.64 -3.04
C ALA A 265 -5.20 -16.24 -3.68
N ALA A 266 -6.35 -15.55 -3.69
CA ALA A 266 -6.43 -14.16 -4.15
C ALA A 266 -5.59 -13.23 -3.24
N PHE A 267 -5.70 -13.38 -1.92
CA PHE A 267 -4.88 -12.62 -0.97
C PHE A 267 -3.38 -12.89 -1.13
N ALA A 268 -2.97 -14.15 -1.32
CA ALA A 268 -1.57 -14.48 -1.54
C ALA A 268 -1.01 -13.95 -2.86
N ARG A 269 -1.82 -13.89 -3.93
CA ARG A 269 -1.45 -13.21 -5.19
C ARG A 269 -1.26 -11.72 -4.95
N LEU A 270 -2.18 -11.09 -4.23
CA LEU A 270 -2.10 -9.68 -3.87
C LEU A 270 -0.84 -9.36 -3.07
N CYS A 271 -0.46 -10.21 -2.11
CA CYS A 271 0.78 -10.09 -1.34
C CYS A 271 2.05 -10.50 -2.13
N GLY A 272 1.92 -10.93 -3.39
CA GLY A 272 3.04 -11.38 -4.23
C GLY A 272 3.74 -12.65 -3.74
N VAL A 273 3.05 -13.48 -2.95
CA VAL A 273 3.58 -14.73 -2.37
C VAL A 273 2.97 -15.99 -2.97
N ALA A 274 2.01 -15.84 -3.89
CA ALA A 274 1.56 -16.94 -4.74
C ALA A 274 2.61 -17.19 -5.85
N PRO A 275 3.29 -18.35 -5.85
CA PRO A 275 4.25 -18.70 -6.89
C PRO A 275 3.53 -18.94 -8.23
N ILE A 276 4.16 -18.57 -9.34
CA ILE A 276 3.63 -18.79 -10.70
C ILE A 276 4.31 -20.05 -11.29
N PRO A 277 3.55 -21.02 -11.82
CA PRO A 277 4.13 -22.15 -12.54
C PRO A 277 4.90 -21.69 -13.78
N VAL A 278 6.13 -22.19 -13.96
CA VAL A 278 6.94 -22.01 -15.16
C VAL A 278 7.57 -23.34 -15.51
N SER A 279 6.71 -24.28 -15.88
CA SER A 279 7.05 -25.64 -16.23
C SER A 279 6.72 -25.89 -17.69
N SER A 280 7.69 -26.35 -18.46
CA SER A 280 7.51 -26.98 -19.77
C SER A 280 7.97 -28.44 -19.65
N GLY A 281 7.05 -29.39 -19.63
CA GLY A 281 7.35 -30.83 -19.49
C GLY A 281 7.55 -31.30 -18.04
N ARG A 282 8.48 -32.26 -17.81
CA ARG A 282 8.69 -33.02 -16.55
C ARG A 282 9.25 -32.23 -15.34
N THR A 283 9.41 -30.91 -15.44
CA THR A 283 10.00 -30.10 -14.36
C THR A 283 8.95 -29.22 -13.68
N HIS A 284 8.70 -29.43 -12.39
CA HIS A 284 7.83 -28.57 -11.60
C HIS A 284 8.61 -27.36 -11.05
N ARG A 285 8.83 -26.35 -11.91
CA ARG A 285 9.49 -25.10 -11.51
C ARG A 285 8.48 -23.99 -11.27
N MET A 286 8.68 -23.25 -10.18
CA MET A 286 7.89 -22.09 -9.82
C MET A 286 8.74 -20.81 -9.89
N ARG A 287 8.17 -19.70 -10.36
CA ARG A 287 8.78 -18.36 -10.29
C ARG A 287 8.05 -17.43 -9.33
N LEU A 288 8.73 -16.35 -8.95
CA LEU A 288 8.18 -15.26 -8.15
C LEU A 288 7.17 -14.44 -8.95
N HIS A 289 6.04 -14.10 -8.34
CA HIS A 289 5.12 -13.09 -8.84
C HIS A 289 5.64 -11.68 -8.55
N ARG A 290 5.90 -10.87 -9.59
CA ARG A 290 6.48 -9.52 -9.44
C ARG A 290 5.44 -8.39 -9.28
N GLY A 291 4.16 -8.67 -9.53
CA GLY A 291 3.08 -7.67 -9.58
C GLY A 291 2.18 -7.60 -8.33
N GLY A 292 2.67 -7.99 -7.14
CA GLY A 292 1.93 -7.87 -5.88
C GLY A 292 2.47 -6.75 -4.97
N ASP A 293 1.79 -6.49 -3.86
CA ASP A 293 2.21 -5.53 -2.83
C ASP A 293 3.55 -5.97 -2.22
N ARG A 294 4.60 -5.22 -2.53
CA ARG A 294 5.95 -5.52 -2.06
C ARG A 294 6.14 -5.27 -0.56
N GLN A 295 5.37 -4.35 0.03
CA GLN A 295 5.43 -4.11 1.46
C GLN A 295 4.77 -5.27 2.22
N ALA A 296 3.64 -5.77 1.74
CA ALA A 296 3.03 -7.00 2.26
C ALA A 296 3.96 -8.20 2.14
N ASN A 297 4.61 -8.33 0.98
CA ASN A 297 5.59 -9.38 0.71
C ASN A 297 6.77 -9.34 1.71
N ARG A 298 7.28 -8.14 1.99
CA ARG A 298 8.34 -7.88 2.99
C ARG A 298 7.85 -8.23 4.39
N ALA A 299 6.63 -7.85 4.76
CA ALA A 299 6.06 -8.17 6.07
C ALA A 299 6.00 -9.69 6.28
N LEU A 300 5.45 -10.44 5.31
CA LEU A 300 5.41 -11.91 5.35
C LEU A 300 6.81 -12.54 5.41
N HIS A 301 7.78 -11.94 4.71
CA HIS A 301 9.17 -12.40 4.76
C HIS A 301 9.79 -12.22 6.16
N MET A 302 9.61 -11.05 6.77
CA MET A 302 10.13 -10.78 8.12
C MET A 302 9.48 -11.69 9.17
N ILE A 303 8.17 -11.91 9.10
CA ILE A 303 7.47 -12.88 9.94
C ILE A 303 8.09 -14.27 9.78
N ALA A 304 8.32 -14.73 8.55
CA ALA A 304 8.92 -16.04 8.28
C ALA A 304 10.34 -16.17 8.87
N VAL A 305 11.18 -15.14 8.71
CA VAL A 305 12.55 -15.12 9.25
C VAL A 305 12.54 -15.17 10.79
N CYS A 306 11.68 -14.38 11.43
CA CYS A 306 11.53 -14.39 12.87
C CYS A 306 10.97 -15.72 13.38
N ARG A 307 9.98 -16.31 12.71
CA ARG A 307 9.44 -17.64 13.06
C ARG A 307 10.47 -18.76 12.90
N LEU A 308 11.35 -18.72 11.90
CA LEU A 308 12.49 -19.65 11.82
C LEU A 308 13.42 -19.53 13.04
N ARG A 309 13.53 -18.34 13.62
CA ARG A 309 14.35 -18.11 14.81
C ARG A 309 13.64 -18.46 16.11
N TYR A 310 12.32 -18.38 16.22
CA TYR A 310 11.65 -18.49 17.53
C TYR A 310 10.51 -19.52 17.60
N ASP A 311 9.95 -19.97 16.47
CA ASP A 311 8.83 -20.92 16.43
C ASP A 311 9.33 -22.34 16.08
N GLN A 312 9.16 -23.25 17.04
CA GLN A 312 9.57 -24.64 16.87
C GLN A 312 8.80 -25.35 15.75
N ARG A 313 7.51 -25.04 15.54
CA ARG A 313 6.72 -25.62 14.46
C ARG A 313 7.28 -25.24 13.09
N THR A 314 7.61 -23.97 12.89
CA THR A 314 8.24 -23.45 11.67
C THR A 314 9.61 -24.08 11.43
N ARG A 315 10.43 -24.27 12.48
CA ARG A 315 11.73 -24.94 12.38
C ARG A 315 11.59 -26.40 11.95
N SER A 316 10.70 -27.17 12.57
CA SER A 316 10.45 -28.57 12.19
C SER A 316 9.95 -28.69 10.76
N TYR A 317 9.06 -27.79 10.33
CA TYR A 317 8.63 -27.73 8.93
C TYR A 317 9.81 -27.45 7.98
N ALA A 318 10.65 -26.47 8.30
CA ALA A 318 11.80 -26.12 7.48
C ALA A 318 12.82 -27.26 7.38
N ALA A 319 13.10 -27.96 8.49
CA ALA A 319 13.98 -29.12 8.52
C ALA A 319 13.45 -30.26 7.64
N ARG A 320 12.15 -30.56 7.74
CA ARG A 320 11.51 -31.57 6.88
C ARG A 320 11.62 -31.21 5.40
N ARG A 321 11.32 -29.97 5.01
CA ARG A 321 11.42 -29.53 3.61
C ARG A 321 12.86 -29.52 3.10
N ALA A 322 13.83 -29.24 3.96
CA ALA A 322 15.25 -29.35 3.62
C ALA A 322 15.65 -30.81 3.36
N ALA A 323 15.16 -31.76 4.16
CA ALA A 323 15.37 -33.19 3.94
C ALA A 323 14.75 -33.70 2.62
N GLU A 324 13.66 -33.06 2.16
CA GLU A 324 13.05 -33.29 0.84
C GLU A 324 13.82 -32.63 -0.32
N GLY A 325 15.00 -32.02 -0.06
CA GLY A 325 15.87 -31.44 -1.08
C GLY A 325 15.55 -29.99 -1.47
N LEU A 326 14.65 -29.31 -0.78
CA LEU A 326 14.32 -27.92 -1.11
C LEU A 326 15.40 -26.93 -0.65
N SER A 327 15.67 -25.94 -1.51
CA SER A 327 16.55 -24.84 -1.15
C SER A 327 15.95 -23.93 -0.06
N LYS A 328 16.80 -23.19 0.67
CA LYS A 328 16.36 -22.17 1.64
C LYS A 328 15.37 -21.16 1.03
N LYS A 329 15.54 -20.80 -0.25
CA LYS A 329 14.64 -19.88 -0.96
C LYS A 329 13.27 -20.50 -1.18
N ASP A 330 13.19 -21.80 -1.47
CA ASP A 330 11.91 -22.51 -1.65
C ASP A 330 11.18 -22.70 -0.33
N ILE A 331 11.90 -23.04 0.73
CA ILE A 331 11.35 -23.13 2.08
C ILE A 331 10.74 -21.79 2.51
N LEU A 332 11.46 -20.68 2.31
CA LEU A 332 10.93 -19.34 2.62
C LEU A 332 9.68 -18.99 1.80
N ARG A 333 9.58 -19.42 0.53
CA ARG A 333 8.36 -19.23 -0.28
C ARG A 333 7.19 -20.02 0.30
N CYS A 334 7.41 -21.28 0.66
CA CYS A 334 6.39 -22.11 1.31
C CYS A 334 5.91 -21.48 2.62
N LEU A 335 6.84 -21.02 3.48
CA LEU A 335 6.50 -20.36 4.74
C LEU A 335 5.69 -19.08 4.52
N LYS A 336 6.10 -18.22 3.59
CA LYS A 336 5.35 -17.00 3.28
C LYS A 336 3.94 -17.30 2.77
N ARG A 337 3.76 -18.36 1.96
CA ARG A 337 2.44 -18.80 1.49
C ARG A 337 1.58 -19.31 2.66
N PHE A 338 2.16 -20.09 3.57
CA PHE A 338 1.48 -20.58 4.78
C PHE A 338 1.07 -19.43 5.71
N ILE A 339 1.96 -18.46 5.95
CA ILE A 339 1.67 -17.29 6.79
C ILE A 339 0.56 -16.45 6.13
N ALA A 340 0.60 -16.24 4.80
CA ALA A 340 -0.47 -15.52 4.12
C ALA A 340 -1.84 -16.19 4.27
N ARG A 341 -1.89 -17.53 4.28
CA ARG A 341 -3.11 -18.28 4.58
C ARG A 341 -3.61 -18.01 5.99
N GLU A 342 -2.72 -18.18 6.95
CA GLU A 342 -3.04 -17.98 8.37
C GLU A 342 -3.56 -16.56 8.64
N VAL A 343 -2.89 -15.56 8.07
CA VAL A 343 -3.32 -14.15 8.14
C VAL A 343 -4.69 -13.97 7.52
N PHE A 344 -4.95 -14.52 6.33
CA PHE A 344 -6.24 -14.37 5.66
C PHE A 344 -7.40 -14.90 6.51
N HIS A 345 -7.21 -16.02 7.20
CA HIS A 345 -8.23 -16.55 8.10
C HIS A 345 -8.50 -15.66 9.31
N ASP A 346 -7.47 -15.03 9.90
CA ASP A 346 -7.70 -14.06 10.98
C ASP A 346 -8.42 -12.81 10.49
N LEU A 347 -8.09 -12.37 9.28
CA LEU A 347 -8.69 -11.16 8.71
C LEU A 347 -10.17 -11.37 8.33
N ILE A 348 -10.58 -12.59 7.92
CA ILE A 348 -11.99 -12.89 7.58
C ILE A 348 -12.84 -13.19 8.82
N ALA A 349 -12.23 -13.66 9.92
CA ALA A 349 -12.95 -13.87 11.17
C ALA A 349 -13.53 -12.56 11.79
N LEU A 350 -13.39 -11.43 11.09
CA LEU A 350 -13.86 -10.09 11.44
C LEU A 350 -15.19 -9.68 10.79
N ASP A 351 -15.81 -10.50 9.93
CA ASP A 351 -17.11 -10.20 9.27
C ASP A 351 -18.32 -10.18 10.26
N GLY A 352 -18.08 -9.85 11.54
CA GLY A 352 -19.09 -9.79 12.60
C GLY A 352 -19.08 -8.50 13.43
N LEU A 353 -18.51 -7.40 12.90
CA LEU A 353 -18.62 -6.05 13.50
C LEU A 353 -19.54 -5.14 12.69
#